data_AF-A0A2P6CC34-F1
#
_entry.id   AF-A0A2P6CC34-F1
#
_cell.length_a   1.000
_cell.length_b   1.000
_cell.length_c   1.000
_cell.angle_alpha   90.00
_cell.angle_beta   90.00
_cell.angle_gamma   90.00
#
_symmetry.space_group_name_H-M   'P 1'
#
loop_
_entity.id
_entity.type
_entity.pdbx_description
1 polymer ?
#
loop_
_entity_poly.entity_id
_entity_poly.type
_entity_poly.pdbx_seq_one_letter_code
_entity_poly.pdbx_strand_id
1 'polypeptide(L)'
;MIYAMEVKKLYEYNELKSIDNKYQISDKEIPINLIEDFLRFYNLGLQDLSYLKKFSKNLQEEKRFKKLNKAKFYSLTKKESQIFELVVLGKSTKEIATQLFIEPTTVSTHRKNIKQKLELESIFDLYKYANAFNVLDKI
;
A
#
# COMPACT_ATOMS: atom_id res chain seq x y z
N MET A 1 -19.31 -64.21 22.28
CA MET A 1 -19.22 -63.55 20.95
C MET A 1 -19.09 -62.06 21.23
N ILE A 2 -17.95 -61.36 21.20
CA ILE A 2 -16.82 -61.17 20.23
C ILE A 2 -17.25 -60.72 18.83
N TYR A 3 -17.07 -59.43 18.54
CA TYR A 3 -16.31 -58.78 17.43
C TYR A 3 -16.72 -57.29 17.40
N ALA A 4 -15.87 -56.31 17.75
CA ALA A 4 -14.81 -55.70 16.94
C ALA A 4 -15.31 -55.12 15.60
N MET A 5 -15.28 -53.80 15.42
CA MET A 5 -14.27 -53.08 14.63
C MET A 5 -14.59 -51.57 14.55
N GLU A 6 -13.55 -50.75 14.75
CA GLU A 6 -13.58 -49.30 14.56
C GLU A 6 -13.86 -48.93 13.11
N VAL A 7 -14.74 -47.94 12.92
CA VAL A 7 -14.66 -46.97 11.82
C VAL A 7 -14.87 -45.60 12.44
N LYS A 8 -13.78 -44.94 12.85
CA LYS A 8 -13.84 -43.52 13.18
C LYS A 8 -14.10 -42.74 11.89
N LYS A 9 -15.31 -42.21 11.74
CA LYS A 9 -15.60 -41.30 10.63
C LYS A 9 -14.90 -39.97 10.91
N LEU A 10 -14.58 -39.22 9.85
CA LEU A 10 -13.87 -37.93 9.87
C LEU A 10 -14.34 -36.92 10.93
N TYR A 11 -15.56 -37.06 11.46
CA TYR A 11 -16.11 -36.21 12.53
C TYR A 11 -15.62 -36.53 13.95
N GLU A 12 -14.89 -37.63 14.17
CA GLU A 12 -14.25 -37.92 15.47
C GLU A 12 -12.93 -37.18 15.70
N TYR A 13 -12.47 -36.38 14.72
CA TYR A 13 -11.54 -35.29 14.98
C TYR A 13 -12.31 -34.17 15.72
N ASN A 14 -12.53 -34.40 17.02
CA ASN A 14 -13.03 -33.39 17.94
C ASN A 14 -12.10 -32.16 17.87
N GLU A 15 -12.76 -30.99 17.84
CA GLU A 15 -12.19 -29.64 17.74
C GLU A 15 -11.93 -29.07 16.35
N LEU A 16 -12.88 -29.21 15.43
CA LEU A 16 -13.40 -27.97 14.82
C LEU A 16 -14.28 -27.28 15.88
N LYS A 17 -13.63 -26.74 16.92
CA LYS A 17 -14.21 -25.59 17.61
C LYS A 17 -14.50 -24.63 16.47
N SER A 18 -15.78 -24.24 16.33
CA SER A 18 -16.15 -23.10 15.51
C SER A 18 -15.13 -22.02 15.81
N ILE A 19 -14.15 -21.85 14.92
CA ILE A 19 -13.27 -20.71 14.95
C ILE A 19 -14.25 -19.60 14.76
N ASP A 20 -14.54 -18.87 15.84
CA ASP A 20 -15.38 -17.70 15.84
C ASP A 20 -14.91 -16.84 14.67
N ASN A 21 -15.63 -16.94 13.56
CA ASN A 21 -15.39 -16.21 12.34
C ASN A 21 -15.74 -14.76 12.65
N LYS A 22 -14.80 -14.05 13.29
CA LYS A 22 -14.93 -12.63 13.64
C LYS A 22 -13.76 -11.88 13.03
N TYR A 23 -13.74 -11.86 11.70
CA TYR A 23 -13.10 -10.76 10.99
C TYR A 23 -14.02 -9.54 11.11
N GLN A 24 -13.92 -8.81 12.23
CA GLN A 24 -14.58 -7.52 12.38
C GLN A 24 -13.87 -6.48 11.49
N ILE A 25 -14.47 -6.22 10.34
CA ILE A 25 -14.14 -5.10 9.44
C ILE A 25 -15.41 -4.24 9.39
N SER A 26 -15.49 -3.23 10.27
CA SER A 26 -16.45 -2.11 10.25
C SER A 26 -17.86 -2.41 9.68
N ASP A 27 -18.81 -2.76 10.55
CA ASP A 27 -20.27 -2.62 10.41
C ASP A 27 -21.00 -3.14 9.14
N LYS A 28 -20.39 -3.98 8.30
CA LYS A 28 -21.11 -4.74 7.26
C LYS A 28 -20.60 -6.17 7.17
N GLU A 29 -21.49 -7.14 7.37
CA GLU A 29 -21.21 -8.55 7.12
C GLU A 29 -21.00 -8.76 5.62
N ILE A 30 -19.85 -9.33 5.26
CA ILE A 30 -19.59 -9.75 3.88
C ILE A 30 -20.23 -11.13 3.69
N PRO A 31 -21.20 -11.28 2.78
CA PRO A 31 -21.84 -12.58 2.60
C PRO A 31 -20.84 -13.55 1.95
N ILE A 32 -20.88 -14.82 2.38
CA ILE A 32 -19.89 -15.84 1.97
C ILE A 32 -19.85 -16.02 0.44
N ASN A 33 -21.00 -15.89 -0.22
CA ASN A 33 -21.08 -15.93 -1.67
C ASN A 33 -20.23 -14.85 -2.34
N LEU A 34 -20.08 -13.66 -1.75
CA LEU A 34 -19.21 -12.62 -2.32
C LEU A 34 -17.75 -13.06 -2.34
N ILE A 35 -17.28 -13.76 -1.30
CA ILE A 35 -15.91 -14.27 -1.23
C ILE A 35 -15.74 -15.37 -2.27
N GLU A 36 -16.69 -16.30 -2.36
CA GLU A 36 -16.64 -17.39 -3.34
C GLU A 36 -16.70 -16.86 -4.78
N ASP A 37 -17.64 -15.94 -5.07
CA ASP A 37 -17.79 -15.28 -6.36
C ASP A 37 -16.54 -14.50 -6.73
N PHE A 38 -15.94 -13.79 -5.77
CA PHE A 38 -14.68 -13.08 -5.97
C PHE A 38 -13.55 -14.04 -6.34
N LEU A 39 -13.37 -15.13 -5.58
CA LEU A 39 -12.33 -16.12 -5.85
C LEU A 39 -12.53 -16.79 -7.22
N ARG A 40 -13.77 -17.13 -7.58
CA ARG A 40 -14.11 -17.71 -8.90
C ARG A 40 -13.89 -16.70 -10.04
N PHE A 41 -14.37 -15.46 -9.87
CA PHE A 41 -14.27 -14.41 -10.89
C PHE A 41 -12.81 -14.09 -11.23
N TYR A 42 -11.94 -14.02 -10.22
CA TYR A 42 -10.51 -13.76 -10.40
C TYR A 42 -9.65 -15.03 -10.57
N ASN A 43 -10.28 -16.22 -10.61
CA ASN A 43 -9.60 -17.52 -10.70
C ASN A 43 -8.47 -17.70 -9.66
N LEU A 44 -8.73 -17.29 -8.41
CA LEU A 44 -7.75 -17.29 -7.34
C LEU A 44 -7.67 -18.66 -6.67
N GLY A 45 -6.47 -19.22 -6.63
CA GLY A 45 -6.15 -20.49 -5.97
C GLY A 45 -5.37 -20.31 -4.66
N LEU A 46 -5.09 -21.42 -3.97
CA LEU A 46 -4.32 -21.41 -2.72
C LEU A 46 -2.90 -20.82 -2.90
N GLN A 47 -2.31 -20.97 -4.08
CA GLN A 47 -1.02 -20.38 -4.43
C GLN A 47 -1.02 -18.84 -4.36
N ASP A 48 -2.17 -18.21 -4.61
CA ASP A 48 -2.33 -16.76 -4.63
C ASP A 48 -2.44 -16.17 -3.23
N LEU A 49 -2.74 -17.00 -2.21
CA LEU A 49 -2.87 -16.53 -0.82
C LEU A 49 -1.61 -15.88 -0.29
N SER A 50 -0.44 -16.37 -0.72
CA SER A 50 0.85 -15.78 -0.34
C SER A 50 1.00 -14.34 -0.89
N TYR A 51 0.61 -14.14 -2.14
CA TYR A 51 0.61 -12.84 -2.81
C TYR A 51 -0.44 -11.91 -2.19
N LEU A 52 -1.66 -12.40 -1.95
CA LEU A 52 -2.73 -11.62 -1.32
C LEU A 52 -2.37 -11.17 0.09
N LYS A 53 -1.73 -12.05 0.88
CA LYS A 53 -1.24 -11.71 2.22
C LYS A 53 -0.17 -10.61 2.15
N LYS A 54 0.79 -10.74 1.23
CA LYS A 54 1.82 -9.72 1.00
C LYS A 54 1.21 -8.40 0.55
N PHE A 55 0.28 -8.44 -0.40
CA PHE A 55 -0.41 -7.28 -0.95
C PHE A 55 -1.22 -6.54 0.12
N SER A 56 -2.01 -7.28 0.91
CA SER A 56 -2.78 -6.73 2.04
C SER A 56 -1.87 -6.04 3.06
N LYS A 57 -0.73 -6.66 3.39
CA LYS A 57 0.27 -6.05 4.27
C LYS A 57 0.83 -4.76 3.68
N ASN A 58 1.23 -4.76 2.41
CA ASN A 58 1.76 -3.58 1.74
C ASN A 58 0.73 -2.42 1.74
N LEU A 59 -0.54 -2.71 1.45
CA LEU A 59 -1.64 -1.73 1.53
C LEU A 59 -1.77 -1.10 2.92
N GLN A 60 -1.64 -1.90 3.98
CA GLN A 60 -1.68 -1.39 5.35
C GLN A 60 -0.47 -0.51 5.66
N GLU A 61 0.72 -0.91 5.22
CA GLU A 61 1.95 -0.13 5.38
C GLU A 61 1.89 1.21 4.63
N GLU A 62 1.37 1.22 3.40
CA GLU A 62 1.16 2.44 2.61
C GLU A 62 0.17 3.39 3.31
N LYS A 63 -0.97 2.87 3.78
CA LYS A 63 -1.96 3.67 4.54
C LYS A 63 -1.34 4.25 5.81
N ARG A 64 -0.57 3.45 6.54
CA ARG A 64 0.14 3.90 7.76
C ARG A 64 1.15 4.98 7.42
N PHE A 65 1.96 4.79 6.38
CA PHE A 65 2.96 5.75 5.93
C PHE A 65 2.31 7.09 5.54
N LYS A 66 1.24 7.05 4.75
CA LYS A 66 0.47 8.24 4.36
C LYS A 66 -0.06 8.99 5.59
N LYS A 67 -0.62 8.27 6.57
CA LYS A 67 -1.13 8.86 7.81
C LYS A 67 -0.04 9.55 8.62
N LEU A 68 1.10 8.88 8.83
CA LEU A 68 2.22 9.40 9.63
C LEU A 68 2.90 10.60 8.97
N ASN A 69 3.03 10.59 7.64
CA ASN A 69 3.77 11.62 6.91
C ASN A 69 2.87 12.68 6.26
N LYS A 70 1.56 12.65 6.56
CA LYS A 70 0.57 13.59 6.00
C LYS A 70 0.98 15.04 6.24
N ALA A 71 1.33 15.37 7.49
CA ALA A 71 1.71 16.73 7.85
C ALA A 71 3.01 17.19 7.15
N LYS A 72 4.02 16.31 7.06
CA LYS A 72 5.29 16.60 6.37
C LYS A 72 5.04 16.88 4.89
N PHE A 73 4.28 16.02 4.22
CA PHE A 73 3.98 16.18 2.80
C PHE A 73 3.20 17.47 2.49
N TYR A 74 2.19 17.79 3.30
CA TYR A 74 1.42 19.03 3.12
C TYR A 74 2.14 20.29 3.63
N SER A 75 3.31 20.17 4.28
CA SER A 75 4.17 21.31 4.62
C SER A 75 4.98 21.83 3.44
N LEU A 76 5.00 21.09 2.32
CA LEU A 76 5.57 21.58 1.08
C LEU A 76 4.79 22.79 0.58
N THR A 77 5.52 23.83 0.19
CA THR A 77 4.93 24.98 -0.50
C THR A 77 4.44 24.56 -1.88
N LYS A 78 3.56 25.35 -2.48
CA LYS A 78 3.06 25.11 -3.84
C LYS A 78 4.19 24.90 -4.87
N LYS A 79 5.28 25.69 -4.77
CA LYS A 79 6.45 25.55 -5.66
C LYS A 79 7.26 24.29 -5.37
N GLU A 80 7.44 23.93 -4.10
CA GLU A 80 8.10 22.69 -3.72
C GLU A 80 7.30 21.46 -4.17
N SER A 81 5.97 21.48 -4.09
CA SER A 81 5.13 20.40 -4.62
C SER A 81 5.27 20.24 -6.14
N GLN A 82 5.26 21.35 -6.89
CA GLN A 82 5.50 21.31 -8.34
C GLN A 82 6.87 20.73 -8.69
N ILE A 83 7.91 21.15 -7.97
CA ILE A 83 9.28 20.63 -8.18
C ILE A 83 9.35 19.16 -7.78
N PHE A 84 8.71 18.76 -6.67
CA PHE A 84 8.64 17.37 -6.25
C PHE A 84 8.05 16.47 -7.34
N GLU A 85 6.93 16.87 -7.95
CA GLU A 85 6.28 16.16 -9.06
C GLU A 85 7.25 15.96 -10.25
N LEU A 86 7.96 17.01 -10.65
CA LEU A 86 8.94 16.92 -11.75
C LEU A 86 10.16 16.08 -11.40
N VAL A 87 10.60 16.10 -10.14
CA VAL A 87 11.71 15.25 -9.69
C VAL A 87 11.31 13.78 -9.67
N VAL A 88 10.07 13.47 -9.27
CA VAL A 88 9.51 12.10 -9.34
C VAL A 88 9.44 11.61 -10.80
N LEU A 89 9.19 12.51 -11.75
CA LEU A 89 9.24 12.23 -13.19
C LEU A 89 10.66 12.05 -13.76
N GLY A 90 11.69 12.12 -12.92
CA GLY A 90 13.08 11.98 -13.35
C GLY A 90 13.65 13.20 -14.06
N LYS A 91 12.98 14.37 -14.00
CA LYS A 91 13.50 15.61 -14.61
C LYS A 91 14.75 16.11 -13.89
N SER A 92 15.74 16.51 -14.67
CA SER A 92 16.96 17.15 -14.19
C SER A 92 16.70 18.58 -13.70
N THR A 93 17.60 19.11 -12.87
CA THR A 93 17.51 20.49 -12.38
C THR A 93 17.39 21.52 -13.51
N LYS A 94 18.07 21.29 -14.64
CA LYS A 94 18.01 22.17 -15.82
C LYS A 94 16.65 22.09 -16.52
N GLU A 95 16.10 20.90 -16.72
CA GLU A 95 14.77 20.74 -17.32
C GLU A 95 13.68 21.37 -16.45
N ILE A 96 13.75 21.19 -15.13
CA ILE A 96 12.81 21.79 -14.18
C ILE A 96 12.91 23.32 -14.22
N ALA A 97 14.13 23.86 -14.24
CA ALA A 97 14.38 25.29 -14.34
C ALA A 97 13.74 25.90 -15.60
N THR A 98 13.96 25.26 -16.75
CA THR A 98 13.35 25.66 -18.02
C THR A 98 11.83 25.57 -17.97
N GLN A 99 11.27 24.47 -17.47
CA GLN A 99 9.82 24.24 -17.44
C GLN A 99 9.08 25.21 -16.49
N LEU A 100 9.71 25.57 -15.37
CA LEU A 100 9.12 26.46 -14.37
C LEU A 100 9.54 27.93 -14.56
N PHE A 101 10.34 28.24 -15.58
CA PHE A 101 10.90 29.57 -15.85
C PHE A 101 11.60 30.20 -14.63
N ILE A 102 12.47 29.43 -13.98
CA ILE A 102 13.25 29.86 -12.80
C ILE A 102 14.71 29.45 -12.93
N GLU A 103 15.59 30.06 -12.14
CA GLU A 103 17.01 29.75 -12.13
C GLU A 103 17.29 28.31 -11.64
N PRO A 104 18.26 27.57 -12.23
CA PRO A 104 18.67 26.25 -11.76
C PRO A 104 19.12 26.23 -10.29
N THR A 105 19.71 27.32 -9.81
CA THR A 105 20.11 27.50 -8.40
C THR A 105 18.88 27.54 -7.48
N THR A 106 17.80 28.20 -7.90
CA THR A 106 16.52 28.23 -7.18
C THR A 106 15.90 26.84 -7.10
N VAL A 107 15.94 26.07 -8.20
CA VAL A 107 15.48 24.66 -8.20
C VAL A 107 16.30 23.83 -7.20
N SER A 108 17.63 23.98 -7.19
CA SER A 108 18.51 23.29 -6.24
C SER A 108 18.13 23.59 -4.77
N THR A 109 17.86 24.85 -4.46
CA THR A 109 17.39 25.29 -3.13
C THR A 109 16.06 24.64 -2.75
N HIS A 110 15.07 24.63 -3.66
CA HIS A 110 13.80 23.95 -3.40
C HIS A 110 13.98 22.44 -3.20
N ARG A 111 14.83 21.77 -3.99
CA ARG A 111 15.14 20.33 -3.81
C ARG A 111 15.77 20.07 -2.43
N LYS A 112 16.66 20.93 -1.96
CA LYS A 112 17.23 20.85 -0.60
C LYS A 112 16.16 20.98 0.48
N ASN A 113 15.25 21.95 0.33
CA ASN A 113 14.16 22.16 1.29
C ASN A 113 13.18 20.98 1.31
N ILE A 114 12.83 20.44 0.15
CA ILE A 114 12.01 19.22 0.02
C ILE A 114 12.69 18.06 0.77
N LYS A 115 13.99 17.84 0.52
CA LYS A 115 14.77 16.79 1.18
C LYS A 115 14.74 16.93 2.70
N GLN A 116 14.87 18.15 3.22
CA GLN A 116 14.79 18.41 4.66
C GLN A 116 13.37 18.21 5.23
N LYS A 117 12.34 18.79 4.60
CA LYS A 117 10.95 18.71 5.07
C LYS A 117 10.40 17.30 5.10
N LEU A 118 10.79 16.49 4.11
CA LEU A 118 10.33 15.10 3.97
C LEU A 118 11.32 14.09 4.57
N GLU A 119 12.48 14.55 5.05
CA GLU A 119 13.56 13.71 5.59
C GLU A 119 13.97 12.60 4.60
N LEU A 120 14.17 12.95 3.33
CA LEU A 120 14.52 11.98 2.29
C LEU A 120 16.00 11.63 2.39
N GLU A 121 16.32 10.35 2.52
CA GLU A 121 17.70 9.85 2.50
C GLU A 121 18.06 9.23 1.15
N SER A 122 17.06 8.63 0.49
CA SER A 122 17.23 7.88 -0.75
C SER A 122 16.18 8.26 -1.81
N ILE A 123 16.43 7.83 -3.04
CA ILE A 123 15.44 7.92 -4.11
C ILE A 123 14.22 7.03 -3.83
N PHE A 124 14.37 5.94 -3.05
CA PHE A 124 13.25 5.10 -2.64
C PHE A 124 12.28 5.85 -1.73
N ASP A 125 12.78 6.71 -0.84
CA ASP A 125 11.93 7.55 0.02
C ASP A 125 11.10 8.52 -0.83
N LEU A 126 11.72 9.13 -1.84
CA LEU A 126 11.02 10.00 -2.80
C LEU A 126 9.84 9.25 -3.45
N TYR A 127 10.09 8.06 -4.00
CA TYR A 127 9.03 7.25 -4.62
C TYR A 127 8.00 6.75 -3.61
N LYS A 128 8.39 6.47 -2.37
CA LYS A 128 7.47 6.09 -1.30
C LYS A 128 6.49 7.23 -0.99
N TYR A 129 6.97 8.47 -0.94
CA TYR A 129 6.10 9.65 -0.86
C TYR A 129 5.23 9.80 -2.10
N ALA A 130 5.80 9.64 -3.30
CA ALA A 130 5.06 9.77 -4.55
C ALA A 130 3.88 8.78 -4.64
N ASN A 131 4.11 7.52 -4.28
CA ASN A 131 3.09 6.48 -4.26
C ASN A 131 2.04 6.76 -3.18
N ALA A 132 2.47 7.03 -1.94
CA ALA A 132 1.54 7.25 -0.82
C ALA A 132 0.61 8.46 -1.02
N PHE A 133 1.07 9.50 -1.72
CA PHE A 133 0.30 10.72 -1.97
C PHE A 133 -0.26 10.81 -3.38
N ASN A 134 -0.28 9.70 -4.13
CA ASN A 134 -0.92 9.60 -5.45
C ASN A 134 -0.39 10.66 -6.42
N VAL A 135 0.91 10.93 -6.34
CA VAL A 135 1.58 11.87 -7.23
C VAL A 135 1.73 11.29 -8.62
N LEU A 136 1.99 9.98 -8.71
CA LEU A 136 2.12 9.24 -9.96
C LEU A 136 0.80 9.13 -10.73
N ASP A 137 -0.35 9.17 -10.04
CA ASP A 137 -1.68 9.05 -10.67
C ASP A 137 -2.11 10.31 -11.44
N LYS A 138 -1.36 11.41 -11.32
CA LYS A 138 -1.67 12.71 -11.95
C LYS A 138 -0.96 12.91 -13.29
N ILE A 139 -0.16 11.94 -13.71
CA ILE A 139 0.71 11.97 -14.89
C ILE A 139 0.07 11.10 -15.96
#